data_AF-A0A2T4WDA7-F1
#
_entry.id   AF-A0A2T4WDA7-F1
#
_cell.length_a   1.000
_cell.length_b   1.000
_cell.length_c   1.000
_cell.angle_alpha   90.00
_cell.angle_beta   90.00
_cell.angle_gamma   90.00
#
_symmetry.space_group_name_H-M   'P 1'
#
loop_
_entity.id
_entity.type
_entity.pdbx_description
1 polymer ?
#
loop_
_entity_poly.entity_id
_entity_poly.type
_entity_poly.pdbx_seq_one_letter_code
_entity_poly.pdbx_strand_id
1 'polypeptide(L)'
;MFEQWYAFLIPPALFVVWLTLYRLDWAMWFVVLATPLSVTLEDLTGGSGLSVPTEPLLVLITFITLVKMFFFAEYDKRILRHPISIAIYFYLAWMGLTSITSELPLVSLKQWVSRIWFIVPYYFVLAHLFLKNDRNKEIFLWLFLVPLVAATIYTLFVHSQYGFTKKTSTWVMFPLFKEHTSYGAVLAMFYPAALFLAFRK
;
A
#
# COMPACT_ATOMS: atom_id res chain seq x y z
N MET A 1 -17.74 -27.06 18.31
CA MET A 1 -16.97 -26.20 19.25
C MET A 1 -16.13 -25.29 18.38
N PHE A 2 -16.67 -24.14 17.97
CA PHE A 2 -15.91 -23.19 17.14
C PHE A 2 -14.83 -22.59 18.03
N GLU A 3 -13.57 -22.89 17.72
CA GLU A 3 -12.44 -22.51 18.57
C GLU A 3 -12.33 -20.98 18.67
N GLN A 4 -12.30 -20.48 19.90
CA GLN A 4 -12.33 -19.07 20.27
C GLN A 4 -11.03 -18.31 19.93
N TRP A 5 -10.19 -18.82 19.03
CA TRP A 5 -8.91 -18.18 18.67
C TRP A 5 -9.09 -16.84 17.98
N TYR A 6 -10.20 -16.65 17.24
CA TYR A 6 -10.54 -15.37 16.61
C TYR A 6 -10.76 -14.25 17.63
N ALA A 7 -11.11 -14.57 18.89
CA ALA A 7 -11.26 -13.57 19.93
C ALA A 7 -9.93 -12.87 20.25
N PHE A 8 -8.79 -13.53 20.06
CA PHE A 8 -7.46 -12.93 20.23
C PHE A 8 -7.11 -11.94 19.10
N LEU A 9 -7.80 -12.00 17.96
CA LEU A 9 -7.63 -11.01 16.88
C LEU A 9 -8.45 -9.74 17.13
N ILE A 10 -9.40 -9.76 18.08
CA ILE A 10 -10.25 -8.60 18.39
C ILE A 10 -9.42 -7.44 18.95
N PRO A 11 -8.55 -7.60 19.97
CA PRO A 11 -7.76 -6.48 20.48
C PRO A 11 -6.82 -5.85 19.44
N PRO A 12 -6.06 -6.62 18.62
CA PRO A 12 -5.27 -6.05 17.52
C PRO A 12 -6.13 -5.33 16.48
N ALA A 13 -7.27 -5.90 16.08
CA ALA A 13 -8.17 -5.27 15.12
C ALA A 13 -8.74 -3.95 15.66
N LEU A 14 -9.18 -3.92 16.92
CA LEU A 14 -9.65 -2.71 17.59
C LEU A 14 -8.54 -1.68 17.74
N PHE A 15 -7.31 -2.10 18.02
CA PHE A 15 -6.16 -1.20 18.07
C PHE A 15 -5.87 -0.56 16.71
N VAL A 16 -5.95 -1.33 15.61
CA VAL A 16 -5.80 -0.81 14.25
C VAL A 16 -6.91 0.19 13.91
N VAL A 17 -8.15 -0.10 14.30
CA VAL A 17 -9.28 0.83 14.12
C VAL A 17 -9.09 2.10 14.95
N TRP A 18 -8.69 1.97 16.20
CA TRP A 18 -8.39 3.11 17.05
C TRP A 18 -7.23 3.95 16.50
N LEU A 19 -6.14 3.32 16.06
CA LEU A 19 -4.96 3.97 15.50
C LEU A 19 -5.32 4.76 14.25
N THR A 20 -6.09 4.17 13.33
CA THR A 20 -6.51 4.83 12.09
C THR A 20 -7.45 6.01 12.36
N LEU A 21 -8.35 5.92 13.34
CA LEU A 21 -9.26 7.01 13.72
C LEU A 21 -8.53 8.18 14.40
N TYR A 22 -7.65 7.90 15.35
CA TYR A 22 -7.01 8.93 16.18
C TYR A 22 -5.69 9.46 15.58
N ARG A 23 -4.94 8.62 14.87
CA ARG A 23 -3.56 8.87 14.41
C ARG A 23 -3.39 8.36 12.98
N LEU A 24 -4.14 8.94 12.06
CA LEU A 24 -4.11 8.62 10.63
C LEU A 24 -2.68 8.70 10.05
N ASP A 25 -1.87 9.66 10.50
CA ASP A 25 -0.43 9.78 10.17
C ASP A 25 0.34 8.48 10.50
N TRP A 26 0.13 7.90 11.69
CA TRP A 26 0.82 6.69 12.14
C TRP A 26 0.34 5.45 11.41
N ALA A 27 -0.97 5.35 11.15
CA ALA A 27 -1.52 4.25 10.36
C ALA A 27 -0.90 4.23 8.95
N MET A 28 -0.73 5.40 8.33
CA MET A 28 -0.03 5.48 7.05
C MET A 28 1.44 5.09 7.12
N TRP A 29 2.17 5.53 8.15
CA TRP A 29 3.57 5.13 8.32
C TRP A 29 3.72 3.62 8.50
N PHE A 30 2.80 3.00 9.23
CA PHE A 30 2.74 1.55 9.36
C PHE A 30 2.48 0.86 8.03
N VAL A 31 1.53 1.36 7.23
CA VAL A 31 1.26 0.81 5.88
C VAL A 31 2.50 0.91 5.01
N VAL A 32 3.17 2.07 4.95
CA VAL A 32 4.40 2.26 4.15
C VAL A 32 5.49 1.26 4.54
N LEU A 33 5.67 1.03 5.84
CA LEU A 33 6.64 0.06 6.36
C LEU A 33 6.22 -1.39 6.04
N ALA A 34 4.93 -1.69 6.13
CA ALA A 34 4.40 -3.03 5.90
C ALA A 34 4.35 -3.41 4.41
N THR A 35 4.30 -2.44 3.47
CA THR A 35 4.13 -2.73 2.03
C THR A 35 5.21 -3.64 1.45
N PRO A 36 6.53 -3.44 1.67
CA PRO A 36 7.55 -4.35 1.13
C PRO A 36 7.58 -5.72 1.82
N LEU A 37 6.90 -5.86 2.96
CA LEU A 37 6.81 -7.09 3.75
C LEU A 37 5.43 -7.75 3.66
N SER A 38 4.50 -7.17 2.91
CA SER A 38 3.12 -7.65 2.86
C SER A 38 3.06 -8.96 2.11
N VAL A 39 2.27 -9.90 2.63
CA VAL A 39 2.09 -11.22 2.00
C VAL A 39 0.70 -11.27 1.37
N THR A 40 0.65 -11.72 0.12
CA THR A 40 -0.61 -11.92 -0.60
C THR A 40 -1.23 -13.25 -0.17
N LEU A 41 -2.43 -13.21 0.43
CA LEU A 41 -3.15 -14.41 0.85
C LEU A 41 -4.19 -14.81 -0.23
N GLU A 42 -3.82 -15.77 -1.08
CA GLU A 42 -4.68 -16.27 -2.15
C GLU A 42 -5.74 -17.26 -1.63
N ASP A 43 -5.36 -18.11 -0.66
CA ASP A 43 -6.19 -19.23 -0.21
C ASP A 43 -7.31 -18.81 0.77
N LEU A 44 -7.10 -17.74 1.55
CA LEU A 44 -8.04 -17.31 2.60
C LEU A 44 -9.18 -16.41 2.10
N THR A 45 -9.11 -15.90 0.87
CA THR A 45 -10.02 -14.85 0.37
C THR A 45 -10.80 -15.25 -0.88
N GLY A 46 -10.94 -16.56 -1.14
CA GLY A 46 -11.71 -17.07 -2.27
C GLY A 46 -11.15 -16.62 -3.63
N GLY A 47 -9.82 -16.49 -3.74
CA GLY A 47 -9.14 -16.01 -4.95
C GLY A 47 -9.07 -14.49 -5.10
N SER A 48 -9.45 -13.69 -4.08
CA SER A 48 -9.35 -12.22 -4.13
C SER A 48 -7.94 -11.69 -3.94
N GLY A 49 -6.95 -12.52 -3.57
CA GLY A 49 -5.53 -12.14 -3.51
C GLY A 49 -5.25 -10.90 -2.67
N LEU A 50 -5.89 -10.77 -1.49
CA LEU A 50 -5.71 -9.59 -0.65
C LEU A 50 -4.32 -9.60 0.02
N SER A 51 -3.66 -8.44 0.01
CA SER A 51 -2.35 -8.24 0.64
C SER A 51 -2.52 -7.86 2.12
N VAL A 52 -2.10 -8.74 3.01
CA VAL A 52 -2.21 -8.54 4.47
C VAL A 52 -0.83 -8.16 5.03
N PRO A 53 -0.72 -7.17 5.95
CA PRO A 53 -1.80 -6.41 6.62
C PRO A 53 -2.25 -5.13 5.90
N THR A 54 -1.68 -4.81 4.73
CA THR A 54 -1.77 -3.48 4.12
C THR A 54 -3.15 -3.13 3.57
N GLU A 55 -3.79 -4.02 2.83
CA GLU A 55 -5.05 -3.69 2.15
C GLU A 55 -6.21 -3.43 3.11
N PRO A 56 -6.48 -4.23 4.16
CA PRO A 56 -7.52 -3.92 5.14
C PRO A 56 -7.33 -2.54 5.79
N LEU A 57 -6.07 -2.18 6.08
CA LEU A 57 -5.70 -0.87 6.61
C LEU A 57 -5.97 0.25 5.60
N LEU A 58 -5.62 0.05 4.33
CA LEU A 58 -5.88 1.02 3.25
C LEU A 58 -7.37 1.29 3.06
N VAL A 59 -8.23 0.26 3.15
CA VAL A 59 -9.68 0.43 3.12
C VAL A 59 -10.14 1.34 4.25
N LEU A 60 -9.67 1.07 5.47
CA LEU A 60 -10.05 1.84 6.65
C LEU A 60 -9.55 3.29 6.60
N ILE A 61 -8.30 3.49 6.20
CA ILE A 61 -7.72 4.83 6.00
C ILE A 61 -8.50 5.60 4.93
N THR A 62 -8.89 4.94 3.84
CA THR A 62 -9.69 5.55 2.78
C THR A 62 -11.02 6.03 3.31
N PHE A 63 -11.76 5.18 4.02
CA PHE A 63 -13.05 5.53 4.59
C PHE A 63 -12.93 6.76 5.51
N ILE A 64 -11.96 6.75 6.43
CA ILE A 64 -11.73 7.87 7.37
C ILE A 64 -11.31 9.14 6.63
N THR A 65 -10.44 9.01 5.63
CA THR A 65 -9.96 10.13 4.81
C THR A 65 -11.12 10.80 4.07
N LEU A 66 -12.02 10.00 3.47
CA LEU A 66 -13.21 10.54 2.79
C LEU A 66 -14.12 11.26 3.79
N VAL A 67 -14.38 10.68 4.97
CA VAL A 67 -15.17 11.34 6.02
C VAL A 67 -14.54 12.68 6.42
N LYS A 68 -13.23 12.72 6.69
CA LYS A 68 -12.51 13.96 7.04
C LYS A 68 -12.54 15.01 5.92
N MET A 69 -12.40 14.56 4.68
CA MET A 69 -12.39 15.43 3.50
C MET A 69 -13.75 16.07 3.26
N PHE A 70 -14.85 15.31 3.40
CA PHE A 70 -16.21 15.80 3.13
C PHE A 70 -16.84 16.55 4.32
N PHE A 71 -16.64 16.09 5.56
CA PHE A 71 -17.34 16.64 6.72
C PHE A 71 -16.51 17.68 7.50
N PHE A 72 -15.19 17.53 7.58
CA PHE A 72 -14.35 18.35 8.45
C PHE A 72 -13.46 19.35 7.70
N ALA A 73 -13.39 19.26 6.36
CA ALA A 73 -12.58 20.13 5.51
C ALA A 73 -11.11 20.29 5.98
N GLU A 74 -10.56 19.26 6.66
CA GLU A 74 -9.21 19.27 7.24
C GLU A 74 -8.09 19.19 6.19
N TYR A 75 -8.43 18.92 4.93
CA TYR A 75 -7.46 18.75 3.85
C TYR A 75 -7.12 20.08 3.15
N ASP A 76 -5.83 20.26 2.87
CA ASP A 76 -5.35 21.44 2.16
C ASP A 76 -5.95 21.50 0.75
N LYS A 77 -6.63 22.62 0.46
CA LYS A 77 -7.25 22.90 -0.84
C LYS A 77 -6.24 22.87 -1.99
N ARG A 78 -4.95 23.10 -1.71
CA ARG A 78 -3.85 23.00 -2.68
C ARG A 78 -3.72 21.59 -3.24
N ILE A 79 -3.93 20.57 -2.42
CA ILE A 79 -3.90 19.16 -2.87
C ILE A 79 -5.15 18.91 -3.70
N LEU A 80 -6.34 19.18 -3.16
CA LEU A 80 -7.61 18.81 -3.80
C LEU A 80 -7.82 19.45 -5.18
N ARG A 81 -7.27 20.65 -5.40
CA ARG A 81 -7.38 21.40 -6.68
C ARG A 81 -6.15 21.26 -7.56
N HIS A 82 -5.18 20.43 -7.18
CA HIS A 82 -3.98 20.22 -7.98
C HIS A 82 -4.35 19.63 -9.36
N PRO A 83 -3.70 20.01 -10.46
CA PRO A 83 -3.98 19.44 -11.80
C PRO A 83 -3.94 17.91 -11.83
N ILE A 84 -3.03 17.32 -11.06
CA ILE A 84 -2.94 15.86 -10.89
C ILE A 84 -4.18 15.29 -10.18
N SER A 85 -4.71 15.96 -9.15
CA SER A 85 -5.97 15.54 -8.51
C SER A 85 -7.13 15.58 -9.48
N ILE A 86 -7.21 16.61 -10.33
CA ILE A 86 -8.24 16.72 -11.36
C ILE A 86 -8.14 15.57 -12.36
N ALA A 87 -6.91 15.24 -12.81
CA ALA A 87 -6.67 14.09 -13.67
C ALA A 87 -7.08 12.77 -13.00
N ILE A 88 -6.79 12.61 -11.71
CA ILE A 88 -7.22 11.45 -10.91
C ILE A 88 -8.75 11.36 -10.83
N TYR A 89 -9.44 12.47 -10.59
CA TYR A 89 -10.91 12.48 -10.54
C TYR A 89 -11.50 12.09 -11.90
N PHE A 90 -10.97 12.63 -12.99
CA PHE A 90 -11.40 12.27 -14.33
C PHE A 90 -11.14 10.78 -14.63
N TYR A 91 -9.96 10.28 -14.29
CA TYR A 91 -9.60 8.87 -14.42
C TYR A 91 -10.55 7.96 -13.64
N LEU A 92 -10.83 8.27 -12.36
CA LEU A 92 -11.72 7.49 -11.52
C LEU A 92 -13.17 7.57 -11.99
N ALA A 93 -13.65 8.76 -12.39
CA ALA A 93 -14.99 8.93 -12.92
C ALA A 93 -15.19 8.16 -14.22
N TRP A 94 -14.22 8.24 -15.13
CA TRP A 94 -14.25 7.53 -16.40
C TRP A 94 -14.20 6.01 -16.20
N MET A 95 -13.32 5.54 -15.32
CA MET A 95 -13.24 4.11 -14.97
C MET A 95 -14.53 3.62 -14.31
N GLY A 96 -15.15 4.43 -13.46
CA GLY A 96 -16.45 4.11 -12.86
C GLY A 96 -17.52 3.95 -13.93
N LEU A 97 -17.58 4.87 -14.90
CA LEU A 97 -18.53 4.80 -16.00
C LEU A 97 -18.33 3.53 -16.85
N THR A 98 -17.10 3.24 -17.25
CA THR A 98 -16.80 2.07 -18.10
C THR A 98 -16.96 0.75 -17.34
N SER A 99 -16.82 0.76 -16.01
CA SER A 99 -17.06 -0.44 -15.18
C SER A 99 -18.52 -0.89 -15.24
N ILE A 100 -19.48 0.04 -15.32
CA ILE A 100 -20.92 -0.24 -15.40
C ILE A 100 -21.27 -0.87 -16.76
N THR A 101 -20.64 -0.41 -17.84
CA THR A 101 -20.89 -0.90 -19.21
C THR A 101 -20.07 -2.15 -19.58
N SER A 102 -19.26 -2.67 -18.65
CA SER A 102 -18.37 -3.82 -18.93
C SER A 102 -19.13 -5.14 -19.01
N GLU A 103 -18.54 -6.16 -19.65
CA GLU A 103 -19.11 -7.51 -19.73
C GLU A 103 -19.29 -8.17 -18.35
N LEU A 104 -18.42 -7.83 -17.39
CA LEU A 104 -18.45 -8.33 -16.02
C LEU A 104 -18.51 -7.16 -15.02
N PRO A 105 -19.66 -6.47 -14.88
CA PRO A 105 -19.76 -5.24 -14.07
C PRO A 105 -19.31 -5.44 -12.62
N LEU A 106 -19.65 -6.58 -12.00
CA LEU A 106 -19.28 -6.85 -10.61
C LEU A 106 -17.76 -6.97 -10.40
N VAL A 107 -17.04 -7.56 -11.36
CA VAL A 107 -15.58 -7.69 -11.27
C VAL A 107 -14.92 -6.34 -11.52
N SER A 108 -15.41 -5.60 -12.52
CA SER A 108 -14.93 -4.26 -12.84
C SER A 108 -15.17 -3.27 -11.69
N LEU A 109 -16.32 -3.34 -11.01
CA LEU A 109 -16.62 -2.52 -9.84
C LEU A 109 -15.69 -2.83 -8.67
N LYS A 110 -15.40 -4.11 -8.39
CA LYS A 110 -14.41 -4.49 -7.36
C LYS A 110 -13.04 -3.90 -7.67
N GLN A 111 -12.60 -3.97 -8.93
CA GLN A 111 -11.34 -3.38 -9.36
C GLN A 111 -11.34 -1.85 -9.22
N TRP A 112 -12.45 -1.18 -9.57
CA TRP A 112 -12.59 0.26 -9.41
C TRP A 112 -12.53 0.70 -7.94
N VAL A 113 -13.24 -0.01 -7.05
CA VAL A 113 -13.16 0.19 -5.59
C VAL A 113 -11.73 0.00 -5.10
N SER A 114 -11.03 -1.02 -5.60
CA SER A 114 -9.62 -1.24 -5.28
C SER A 114 -8.76 -0.04 -5.67
N ARG A 115 -8.95 0.52 -6.88
CA ARG A 115 -8.24 1.74 -7.29
C ARG A 115 -8.49 2.92 -6.35
N ILE A 116 -9.72 3.09 -5.86
CA ILE A 116 -10.04 4.17 -4.91
C ILE A 116 -9.25 4.00 -3.61
N TRP A 117 -9.29 2.82 -2.98
CA TRP A 117 -8.62 2.64 -1.69
C TRP A 117 -7.09 2.60 -1.77
N PHE A 118 -6.52 2.49 -2.97
CA PHE A 118 -5.10 2.65 -3.20
C PHE A 118 -4.75 4.12 -3.45
N ILE A 119 -5.50 4.80 -4.32
CA ILE A 119 -5.23 6.19 -4.68
C ILE A 119 -5.45 7.12 -3.48
N VAL A 120 -6.53 6.94 -2.71
CA VAL A 120 -6.86 7.87 -1.63
C VAL A 120 -5.76 7.97 -0.57
N PRO A 121 -5.28 6.86 0.01
CA PRO A 121 -4.22 6.91 1.02
C PRO A 121 -2.86 7.33 0.43
N TYR A 122 -2.45 6.73 -0.69
CA TYR A 122 -1.11 6.98 -1.23
C TYR A 122 -0.95 8.36 -1.86
N TYR A 123 -2.01 8.92 -2.45
CA TYR A 123 -1.94 10.26 -3.02
C TYR A 123 -2.36 11.33 -2.01
N PHE A 124 -3.60 11.32 -1.52
CA PHE A 124 -4.10 12.45 -0.72
C PHE A 124 -3.49 12.48 0.69
N VAL A 125 -3.38 11.33 1.35
CA VAL A 125 -2.86 11.30 2.71
C VAL A 125 -1.34 11.54 2.72
N LEU A 126 -0.56 10.84 1.90
CA LEU A 126 0.89 11.09 1.86
C LEU A 126 1.21 12.51 1.39
N ALA A 127 0.50 13.05 0.39
CA ALA A 127 0.70 14.45 0.00
C ALA A 127 0.42 15.41 1.17
N HIS A 128 -0.64 15.17 1.95
CA HIS A 128 -0.93 15.95 3.15
C HIS A 128 0.20 15.85 4.19
N LEU A 129 0.71 14.63 4.45
CA LEU A 129 1.85 14.44 5.35
C LEU A 129 3.11 15.16 4.85
N PHE A 130 3.40 15.13 3.55
CA PHE A 130 4.58 15.78 2.98
C PHE A 130 4.48 17.30 2.98
N LEU A 131 3.28 17.87 2.83
CA LEU A 131 3.07 19.31 2.94
C LEU A 131 3.16 19.79 4.40
N LYS A 132 2.77 18.95 5.37
CA LYS A 132 2.82 19.27 6.80
C LYS A 132 4.25 19.40 7.32
N ASN A 133 5.18 18.56 6.85
CA ASN A 133 6.58 18.62 7.24
C ASN A 133 7.47 18.02 6.15
N ASP A 134 8.45 18.78 5.66
CA ASP A 134 9.39 18.33 4.64
C ASP A 134 10.18 17.07 5.05
N ARG A 135 10.47 16.90 6.34
CA ARG A 135 11.14 15.70 6.87
C ARG A 135 10.33 14.43 6.63
N ASN A 136 9.02 14.52 6.45
CA ASN A 136 8.17 13.36 6.17
C ASN A 136 8.52 12.70 4.83
N LYS A 137 9.05 13.46 3.86
CA LYS A 137 9.52 12.90 2.59
C LYS A 137 10.68 11.93 2.82
N GLU A 138 11.61 12.28 3.69
CA GLU A 138 12.75 11.42 4.03
C GLU A 138 12.32 10.23 4.89
N ILE A 139 11.40 10.46 5.84
CA ILE A 139 10.83 9.39 6.68
C ILE A 139 10.15 8.35 5.79
N PHE A 140 9.39 8.77 4.78
CA PHE A 140 8.78 7.87 3.80
C PHE A 140 9.83 7.00 3.11
N LEU A 141 10.90 7.60 2.60
CA LEU A 141 11.96 6.87 1.90
C LEU A 141 12.63 5.85 2.83
N TRP A 142 12.97 6.24 4.06
CA TRP A 142 13.56 5.33 5.05
C TRP A 142 12.62 4.19 5.43
N LEU A 143 11.36 4.50 5.74
CA LEU A 143 10.36 3.50 6.14
C LEU A 143 10.07 2.50 5.02
N PHE A 144 10.21 2.89 3.75
CA PHE A 144 10.04 1.98 2.63
C PHE A 144 11.33 1.20 2.30
N LEU A 145 12.48 1.87 2.29
CA LEU A 145 13.75 1.25 1.90
C LEU A 145 14.26 0.22 2.89
N VAL A 146 14.12 0.47 4.21
CA VAL A 146 14.57 -0.48 5.25
C VAL A 146 13.92 -1.87 5.08
N PRO A 147 12.59 -2.01 5.05
CA PRO A 147 11.94 -3.29 4.82
C PRO A 147 12.22 -3.84 3.42
N LEU A 148 12.36 -2.99 2.39
CA LEU A 148 12.73 -3.44 1.06
C LEU A 148 14.12 -4.09 1.04
N VAL A 149 15.10 -3.50 1.71
CA VAL A 149 16.45 -4.06 1.86
C VAL A 149 16.39 -5.39 2.63
N ALA A 150 15.59 -5.47 3.69
CA ALA A 150 15.38 -6.74 4.40
C ALA A 150 14.80 -7.83 3.49
N ALA A 151 13.80 -7.49 2.68
CA ALA A 151 13.22 -8.40 1.68
C ALA A 151 14.24 -8.82 0.61
N THR A 152 15.11 -7.91 0.18
CA THR A 152 16.20 -8.21 -0.76
C THR A 152 17.24 -9.13 -0.14
N ILE A 153 17.66 -8.90 1.10
CA ILE A 153 18.61 -9.77 1.80
C ILE A 153 18.02 -11.18 1.93
N TYR A 154 16.76 -11.29 2.33
CA TYR A 154 16.04 -12.57 2.37
C TYR A 154 16.06 -13.27 1.00
N THR A 155 15.68 -12.54 -0.05
CA THR A 155 15.63 -13.09 -1.41
C THR A 155 17.00 -13.58 -1.88
N LEU A 156 18.06 -12.79 -1.63
CA LEU A 156 19.43 -13.15 -1.99
C LEU A 156 19.94 -14.34 -1.18
N PHE A 157 19.60 -14.40 0.11
CA PHE A 157 19.94 -15.53 0.97
C PHE A 157 19.34 -16.83 0.43
N VAL A 158 18.03 -16.84 0.14
CA VAL A 158 17.36 -18.02 -0.45
C VAL A 158 17.94 -18.34 -1.83
N HIS A 159 18.12 -17.34 -2.69
CA HIS A 159 18.67 -17.54 -4.04
C HIS A 159 20.08 -18.14 -4.02
N SER A 160 20.89 -17.79 -3.01
CA SER A 160 22.23 -18.35 -2.82
C SER A 160 22.21 -19.85 -2.55
N GLN A 161 21.19 -20.35 -1.85
CA GLN A 161 21.01 -21.80 -1.57
C GLN A 161 20.74 -22.61 -2.84
N TYR A 162 20.28 -21.95 -3.92
CA TYR A 162 20.01 -22.56 -5.23
C TYR A 162 21.03 -22.16 -6.30
N GLY A 163 22.23 -21.70 -5.88
CA GLY A 163 23.35 -21.40 -6.77
C GLY A 163 23.09 -20.26 -7.75
N PHE A 164 22.21 -19.30 -7.40
CA PHE A 164 21.86 -18.15 -8.23
C PHE A 164 21.35 -18.50 -9.64
N THR A 165 20.70 -19.66 -9.78
CA THR A 165 20.22 -20.11 -11.09
C THR A 165 19.07 -19.22 -11.60
N LYS A 166 18.99 -19.03 -12.93
CA LYS A 166 17.90 -18.24 -13.56
C LYS A 166 16.52 -18.81 -13.23
N LYS A 167 16.40 -20.14 -13.18
CA LYS A 167 15.12 -20.82 -12.87
C LYS A 167 14.63 -20.53 -11.45
N THR A 168 15.53 -20.30 -10.49
CA THR A 168 15.14 -20.00 -9.11
C THR A 168 14.85 -18.52 -8.90
N SER A 169 15.46 -17.64 -9.70
CA SER A 169 15.24 -16.19 -9.63
C SER A 169 13.77 -15.75 -9.80
N THR A 170 12.90 -16.59 -10.35
CA THR A 170 11.49 -16.26 -10.60
C THR A 170 10.59 -16.38 -9.37
N TRP A 171 11.02 -17.12 -8.33
CA TRP A 171 10.17 -17.45 -7.18
C TRP A 171 10.84 -17.28 -5.81
N VAL A 172 12.17 -17.14 -5.76
CA VAL A 172 12.95 -17.01 -4.50
C VAL A 172 12.55 -15.84 -3.60
N MET A 173 11.79 -14.87 -4.12
CA MET A 173 11.23 -13.75 -3.35
C MET A 173 9.95 -14.09 -2.59
N PHE A 174 9.35 -15.25 -2.83
CA PHE A 174 8.19 -15.71 -2.07
C PHE A 174 8.60 -15.98 -0.61
N PRO A 175 7.78 -15.60 0.40
CA PRO A 175 6.41 -15.11 0.32
C PRO A 175 6.25 -13.58 0.22
N LEU A 176 7.34 -12.81 0.27
CA LEU A 176 7.28 -11.34 0.35
C LEU A 176 6.87 -10.69 -0.97
N PHE A 177 7.34 -11.21 -2.10
CA PHE A 177 6.89 -10.79 -3.41
C PHE A 177 6.38 -11.99 -4.20
N LYS A 178 5.19 -11.84 -4.77
CA LYS A 178 4.56 -12.87 -5.60
C LYS A 178 5.29 -13.10 -6.92
N GLU A 179 5.77 -12.03 -7.55
CA GLU A 179 6.38 -12.08 -8.89
C GLU A 179 7.71 -11.33 -8.94
N HIS A 180 8.67 -11.94 -9.63
CA HIS A 180 10.00 -11.34 -9.83
C HIS A 180 9.99 -10.01 -10.58
N THR A 181 9.05 -9.82 -11.51
CA THR A 181 8.89 -8.59 -12.28
C THR A 181 8.53 -7.41 -11.36
N SER A 182 7.56 -7.62 -10.46
CA SER A 182 7.13 -6.60 -9.52
C SER A 182 8.25 -6.26 -8.52
N TYR A 183 8.93 -7.28 -8.00
CA TYR A 183 10.11 -7.09 -7.14
C TYR A 183 11.21 -6.26 -7.82
N GLY A 184 11.58 -6.63 -9.05
CA GLY A 184 12.60 -5.93 -9.82
C GLY A 184 12.22 -4.49 -10.15
N ALA A 185 10.94 -4.25 -10.49
CA ALA A 185 10.43 -2.92 -10.77
C ALA A 185 10.50 -2.01 -9.53
N VAL A 186 10.10 -2.50 -8.35
CA VAL A 186 10.17 -1.73 -7.09
C VAL A 186 11.62 -1.38 -6.75
N LEU A 187 12.54 -2.34 -6.86
CA LEU A 187 13.96 -2.06 -6.65
C LEU A 187 14.49 -0.99 -7.60
N ALA A 188 14.17 -1.09 -8.89
CA ALA A 188 14.61 -0.12 -9.89
C ALA A 188 14.06 1.29 -9.61
N MET A 189 12.78 1.40 -9.19
CA MET A 189 12.16 2.68 -8.86
C MET A 189 12.77 3.33 -7.61
N PHE A 190 13.15 2.53 -6.61
CA PHE A 190 13.71 3.03 -5.35
C PHE A 190 15.23 3.17 -5.35
N TYR A 191 15.92 2.65 -6.38
CA TYR A 191 17.38 2.75 -6.48
C TYR A 191 17.89 4.22 -6.49
N PRO A 192 17.31 5.16 -7.28
CA PRO A 192 17.72 6.56 -7.22
C PRO A 192 17.48 7.20 -5.84
N ALA A 193 16.39 6.81 -5.15
CA ALA A 193 16.09 7.30 -3.82
C ALA A 193 17.09 6.78 -2.76
N ALA A 194 17.53 5.53 -2.89
CA ALA A 194 18.57 4.97 -2.05
C ALA A 194 19.91 5.71 -2.23
N LEU A 195 20.30 6.01 -3.47
CA LEU A 195 21.49 6.81 -3.77
C LEU A 195 21.37 8.21 -3.16
N PHE A 196 20.22 8.87 -3.33
CA PHE A 196 19.96 10.18 -2.73
C PHE A 196 20.17 10.16 -1.21
N LEU A 197 19.62 9.16 -0.51
CA LEU A 197 19.78 9.04 0.95
C LEU A 197 21.19 8.65 1.40
N ALA A 198 21.94 7.91 0.59
CA ALA A 198 23.31 7.50 0.91
C ALA A 198 24.33 8.64 0.70
N PHE A 199 24.12 9.49 -0.30
CA PHE A 199 25.06 10.55 -0.68
C PHE A 199 24.64 11.96 -0.25
N ARG A 200 23.47 12.13 0.37
CA ARG A 200 23.12 13.41 1.01
C ARG A 200 24.13 13.72 2.12
N LYS A 201 24.61 14.96 2.14
CA LYS A 201 25.48 15.48 3.20
C LYS A 201 24.67 15.87 4.43
#